data_AF-A0A0F7CKV7-F1
#
_entry.id   AF-A0A0F7CKV7-F1
#
_cell.length_a   1.000
_cell.length_b   1.000
_cell.length_c   1.000
_cell.angle_alpha   90.00
_cell.angle_beta   90.00
_cell.angle_gamma   90.00
#
_symmetry.space_group_name_H-M   'P 1'
#
loop_
_entity.id
_entity.type
_entity.pdbx_description
1 polymer ?
#
loop_
_entity_poly.entity_id
_entity_poly.type
_entity_poly.pdbx_seq_one_letter_code
_entity_poly.pdbx_strand_id
1 'polypeptide(L)'
;MSSLVVKTNRRKMITYVLLGLMLAVFTSGAIVFWNITAWNILGSTPPVKKLAGTDLGNPSYGVKNASVYYRVEDGYNVTYVEVIVPRCHWTTFNPVLILSSTNTVPAILKAVSISGPYLSQLSTDISIAGVLQVRVTSGSISQSSGPPVSLPSSAGLRVLIGSGAPLGVEVARLETWLLYNYSNARVSQKIVWIFKTPSSPPRVVIFYNGFESGTLTGWQYTNYAYAEQKIKDVKVTETCWADVFPVPQTITDTTRPVAGSWLAWIGFRNQVACEPVPARDDYLQTAVNVPSSIDGVEVRFVNVTFWWRFLTWDSANYDYINLVLSKGATTYYFKQRYNPNPGDNYGAFKDTGWQRNSTIFSGLAGSTATLTFLLHTYSDQYYRSWLYVDEVYFIAVFDCIPAYVDPILYSTQQSRVQQVQSTQKASVEGIGATPLISGR
;
A
#
# COMPACT_ATOMS: atom_id res chain seq x y z
N MET A 1 30.88 22.88 -98.21
CA MET A 1 31.46 23.38 -96.95
C MET A 1 30.57 23.04 -95.73
N SER A 2 30.09 21.79 -95.61
CA SER A 2 28.98 21.49 -94.68
C SER A 2 29.21 20.29 -93.76
N SER A 3 30.37 19.62 -93.80
CA SER A 3 30.66 18.47 -92.91
C SER A 3 31.58 18.79 -91.72
N LEU A 4 32.20 19.98 -91.67
CA LEU A 4 33.08 20.38 -90.56
C LEU A 4 32.34 21.01 -89.37
N VAL A 5 31.12 21.54 -89.55
CA VAL A 5 30.37 22.22 -88.47
C VAL A 5 29.66 21.21 -87.54
N VAL A 6 29.27 20.05 -88.06
CA VAL A 6 28.54 19.02 -87.27
C VAL A 6 29.47 18.27 -86.30
N LYS A 7 30.76 18.12 -86.63
CA LYS A 7 31.73 17.39 -85.79
C LYS A 7 32.13 18.18 -84.54
N THR A 8 32.13 19.51 -84.61
CA THR A 8 32.53 20.41 -83.51
C THR A 8 31.45 20.54 -82.44
N ASN A 9 30.17 20.50 -82.83
CA ASN A 9 29.06 20.56 -81.87
C ASN A 9 28.85 19.24 -81.09
N ARG A 10 29.13 18.08 -81.70
CA ARG A 10 29.09 16.80 -80.97
C ARG A 10 30.16 16.69 -79.88
N ARG A 11 31.37 17.23 -80.12
CA ARG A 11 32.44 17.22 -79.10
C ARG A 11 32.08 18.09 -77.89
N LYS A 12 31.55 19.30 -78.11
CA LYS A 12 31.11 20.17 -77.01
C LYS A 12 29.98 19.55 -76.19
N MET A 13 29.00 18.93 -76.84
CA MET A 13 27.88 18.28 -76.15
C MET A 13 28.32 17.11 -75.27
N ILE A 14 29.27 16.28 -75.73
CA ILE A 14 29.84 15.18 -74.94
C ILE A 14 30.60 15.72 -73.72
N THR A 15 31.36 16.81 -73.87
CA THR A 15 32.07 17.44 -72.74
C THR A 15 31.11 17.99 -71.69
N TYR A 16 30.01 18.65 -72.09
CA TYR A 16 29.04 19.17 -71.13
C TYR A 16 28.26 18.06 -70.41
N VAL A 17 27.94 16.96 -71.09
CA VAL A 17 27.29 15.80 -70.47
C VAL A 17 28.21 15.10 -69.47
N LEU A 18 29.50 14.93 -69.81
CA LEU A 18 30.50 14.37 -68.89
C LEU A 18 30.76 15.27 -67.68
N LEU A 19 30.77 16.60 -67.88
CA LEU A 19 30.94 17.56 -66.78
C LEU A 19 29.71 17.55 -65.84
N GLY A 20 28.49 17.45 -66.40
CA GLY A 20 27.26 17.31 -65.63
C GLY A 20 27.17 16.01 -64.84
N LEU A 21 27.58 14.89 -65.44
CA LEU A 21 27.68 13.59 -64.76
C LEU A 21 28.74 13.60 -63.65
N MET A 22 29.91 14.19 -63.89
CA MET A 22 30.94 14.37 -62.86
C MET A 22 30.42 15.23 -61.71
N LEU A 23 29.75 16.36 -61.97
CA LEU A 23 29.17 17.19 -60.91
C LEU A 23 28.12 16.44 -60.09
N ALA A 24 27.25 15.65 -60.74
CA ALA A 24 26.24 14.85 -60.06
C ALA A 24 26.85 13.75 -59.18
N VAL A 25 27.95 13.13 -59.61
CA VAL A 25 28.69 12.13 -58.82
C VAL A 25 29.43 12.80 -57.65
N PHE A 26 30.00 13.99 -57.84
CA PHE A 26 30.64 14.75 -56.75
C PHE A 26 29.64 15.26 -55.71
N THR A 27 28.45 15.71 -56.10
CA THR A 27 27.42 16.12 -55.14
C THR A 27 26.84 14.92 -54.38
N SER A 28 26.63 13.79 -55.06
CA SER A 28 26.21 12.54 -54.42
C SER A 28 27.27 12.00 -53.45
N GLY A 29 28.54 12.04 -53.86
CA GLY A 29 29.68 11.65 -53.03
C GLY A 29 29.86 12.56 -51.82
N ALA A 30 29.66 13.87 -51.95
CA ALA A 30 29.74 14.84 -50.85
C ALA A 30 28.59 14.71 -49.84
N ILE A 31 27.37 14.40 -50.30
CA ILE A 31 26.21 14.12 -49.41
C ILE A 31 26.42 12.81 -48.65
N VAL A 32 26.98 11.79 -49.30
CA VAL A 32 27.35 10.53 -48.65
C VAL A 32 28.53 10.74 -47.69
N PHE A 33 29.52 11.56 -48.03
CA PHE A 33 30.64 11.88 -47.13
C PHE A 33 30.19 12.72 -45.92
N TRP A 34 29.25 13.66 -46.07
CA TRP A 34 28.67 14.40 -44.94
C TRP A 34 27.81 13.51 -44.03
N ASN A 35 27.10 12.53 -44.58
CA ASN A 35 26.34 11.56 -43.77
C ASN A 35 27.23 10.50 -43.10
N ILE A 36 28.36 10.11 -43.70
CA ILE A 36 29.29 9.12 -43.12
C ILE A 36 30.24 9.76 -42.10
N THR A 37 30.60 11.05 -42.24
CA THR A 37 31.45 11.76 -41.27
C THR A 37 30.73 12.18 -39.99
N ALA A 38 29.40 12.01 -39.91
CA ALA A 38 28.63 12.22 -38.68
C ALA A 38 28.74 11.04 -37.68
N TRP A 39 29.29 9.89 -38.07
CA TRP A 39 29.28 8.69 -37.23
C TRP A 39 30.53 7.84 -37.39
N ASN A 40 31.55 8.14 -36.56
CA ASN A 40 32.39 7.16 -35.86
C ASN A 40 33.46 7.91 -35.04
N ILE A 41 33.06 8.53 -33.93
CA ILE A 41 33.96 8.64 -32.77
C ILE A 41 33.53 7.55 -31.79
N LEU A 42 33.93 6.32 -32.11
CA LEU A 42 34.27 5.32 -31.11
C LEU A 42 35.52 5.86 -30.40
N GLY A 43 35.41 6.32 -29.15
CA GLY A 43 36.60 6.45 -28.31
C GLY A 43 36.64 7.48 -27.18
N SER A 44 35.76 8.49 -27.13
CA SER A 44 35.67 9.31 -25.90
C SER A 44 34.53 8.78 -25.04
N THR A 45 34.85 8.29 -23.83
CA THR A 45 33.81 8.04 -22.81
C THR A 45 32.86 9.24 -22.77
N PRO A 46 31.53 9.01 -22.76
CA PRO A 46 30.59 10.11 -22.71
C PRO A 46 30.95 11.02 -21.54
N PRO A 47 31.05 12.35 -21.76
CA PRO A 47 31.58 13.27 -20.75
C PRO A 47 30.74 13.28 -19.47
N VAL A 48 29.46 12.94 -19.60
CA VAL A 48 28.59 12.55 -18.48
C VAL A 48 28.32 11.04 -18.53
N LYS A 49 28.67 10.31 -17.46
CA LYS A 49 28.24 8.92 -17.25
C LYS A 49 26.99 8.91 -16.37
N LYS A 50 25.96 8.21 -16.84
CA LYS A 50 24.75 7.89 -16.09
C LYS A 50 24.99 6.54 -15.44
N LEU A 51 24.87 6.39 -14.13
CA LEU A 51 25.05 5.13 -13.38
C LEU A 51 23.81 4.87 -12.54
N ALA A 52 23.54 3.61 -12.19
CA ALA A 52 22.49 3.26 -11.25
C ALA A 52 22.69 4.00 -9.91
N GLY A 53 21.61 4.52 -9.34
CA GLY A 53 21.61 5.13 -8.02
C GLY A 53 21.66 4.10 -6.90
N THR A 54 21.63 4.57 -5.66
CA THR A 54 21.64 3.71 -4.47
C THR A 54 20.24 3.31 -4.03
N ASP A 55 19.20 4.06 -4.42
CA ASP A 55 17.82 3.73 -4.10
C ASP A 55 17.16 3.03 -5.28
N LEU A 56 17.30 1.70 -5.32
CA LEU A 56 16.73 0.83 -6.35
C LEU A 56 15.60 -0.06 -5.81
N GLY A 57 15.17 0.16 -4.57
CA GLY A 57 14.26 -0.73 -3.84
C GLY A 57 14.99 -1.72 -2.95
N ASN A 58 14.41 -1.98 -1.78
CA ASN A 58 14.96 -2.89 -0.78
C ASN A 58 14.30 -4.27 -0.90
N PRO A 59 15.05 -5.35 -1.20
CA PRO A 59 14.48 -6.69 -1.37
C PRO A 59 13.83 -7.23 -0.09
N SER A 60 14.19 -6.72 1.09
CA SER A 60 13.58 -7.12 2.36
C SER A 60 12.11 -6.72 2.45
N TYR A 61 11.72 -5.62 1.82
CA TYR A 61 10.34 -5.14 1.80
C TYR A 61 9.65 -5.40 0.45
N GLY A 62 10.41 -5.40 -0.64
CA GLY A 62 9.92 -5.74 -1.99
C GLY A 62 8.79 -4.86 -2.51
N VAL A 63 8.67 -3.62 -2.02
CA VAL A 63 7.53 -2.74 -2.34
C VAL A 63 7.72 -1.99 -3.65
N LYS A 64 8.94 -1.55 -3.93
CA LYS A 64 9.33 -0.91 -5.20
C LYS A 64 10.60 -1.57 -5.73
N ASN A 65 10.86 -1.39 -7.02
CA ASN A 65 12.10 -1.82 -7.64
C ASN A 65 12.48 -0.86 -8.77
N ALA A 66 13.78 -0.64 -8.99
CA ALA A 66 14.30 0.05 -10.15
C ALA A 66 15.51 -0.68 -10.73
N SER A 67 15.65 -0.64 -12.05
CA SER A 67 16.82 -1.13 -12.76
C SER A 67 17.28 -0.11 -13.79
N VAL A 68 18.60 0.03 -13.92
CA VAL A 68 19.22 0.92 -14.88
C VAL A 68 20.09 0.11 -15.83
N TYR A 69 19.84 0.23 -17.13
CA TYR A 69 20.60 -0.47 -18.17
C TYR A 69 20.78 0.41 -19.41
N TYR A 70 21.60 -0.05 -20.35
CA TYR A 70 22.00 0.73 -21.52
C TYR A 70 21.78 -0.09 -22.79
N ARG A 71 21.37 0.58 -23.87
CA ARG A 71 21.27 0.01 -25.21
C ARG A 71 21.71 1.04 -26.25
N VAL A 72 22.20 0.54 -27.38
CA VAL A 72 22.51 1.39 -28.54
C VAL A 72 21.31 1.38 -29.48
N GLU A 73 20.77 2.56 -29.76
CA GLU A 73 19.60 2.75 -30.65
C GLU A 73 19.86 3.93 -31.58
N ASP A 74 19.69 3.71 -32.89
CA ASP A 74 19.99 4.71 -33.92
C ASP A 74 21.38 5.35 -33.73
N GLY A 75 22.33 4.53 -33.29
CA GLY A 75 23.70 4.90 -32.94
C GLY A 75 23.88 5.57 -31.56
N TYR A 76 22.82 6.04 -30.90
CA TYR A 76 22.92 6.69 -29.60
C TYR A 76 23.02 5.69 -28.44
N ASN A 77 23.82 6.00 -27.43
CA ASN A 77 23.83 5.26 -26.16
C ASN A 77 22.66 5.73 -25.26
N VAL A 78 21.58 4.97 -25.28
CA VAL A 78 20.35 5.23 -24.55
C VAL A 78 20.42 4.59 -23.17
N THR A 79 20.15 5.37 -22.13
CA THR A 79 19.99 4.84 -20.76
C THR A 79 18.53 4.59 -20.48
N TYR A 80 18.23 3.39 -20.03
CA TYR A 80 16.92 2.97 -19.59
C TYR A 80 16.86 2.97 -18.07
N VAL A 81 15.83 3.58 -17.52
CA VAL A 81 15.48 3.51 -16.10
C VAL A 81 14.11 2.87 -16.02
N GLU A 82 14.08 1.59 -15.66
CA GLU A 82 12.84 0.84 -15.50
C GLU A 82 12.47 0.77 -14.02
N VAL A 83 11.26 1.23 -13.68
CA VAL A 83 10.75 1.22 -12.31
C VAL A 83 9.45 0.43 -12.20
N ILE A 84 9.36 -0.36 -11.15
CA ILE A 84 8.17 -1.12 -10.77
C ILE A 84 7.67 -0.52 -9.47
N VAL A 85 6.45 0.03 -9.49
CA VAL A 85 5.86 0.73 -8.34
C VAL A 85 4.41 0.32 -8.13
N PRO A 86 3.92 0.27 -6.87
CA PRO A 86 2.54 -0.04 -6.59
C PRO A 86 1.59 1.05 -7.07
N ARG A 87 0.34 0.67 -7.35
CA ARG A 87 -0.70 1.58 -7.80
C ARG A 87 -1.32 2.32 -6.60
N CYS A 88 -1.76 3.55 -6.81
CA CYS A 88 -2.40 4.43 -5.82
C CYS A 88 -1.51 4.86 -4.64
N HIS A 89 -0.20 4.63 -4.73
CA HIS A 89 0.78 5.07 -3.75
C HIS A 89 1.86 5.90 -4.43
N TRP A 90 2.14 7.08 -3.88
CA TRP A 90 3.35 7.82 -4.18
C TRP A 90 4.58 7.00 -3.79
N THR A 91 5.43 6.76 -4.77
CA THR A 91 6.70 6.06 -4.63
C THR A 91 7.83 7.01 -4.95
N THR A 92 8.80 7.12 -4.06
CA THR A 92 9.97 7.99 -4.24
C THR A 92 11.23 7.16 -4.35
N PHE A 93 12.08 7.49 -5.31
CA PHE A 93 13.45 7.01 -5.43
C PHE A 93 14.41 8.19 -5.27
N ASN A 94 15.35 8.10 -4.34
CA ASN A 94 16.34 9.16 -4.13
C ASN A 94 17.72 8.63 -3.68
N PRO A 95 18.71 8.55 -4.58
CA PRO A 95 18.63 8.71 -6.03
C PRO A 95 18.40 7.40 -6.77
N VAL A 96 17.69 7.48 -7.91
CA VAL A 96 17.54 6.35 -8.86
C VAL A 96 18.67 6.32 -9.89
N LEU A 97 19.28 7.46 -10.17
CA LEU A 97 20.36 7.61 -11.15
C LEU A 97 21.43 8.57 -10.62
N ILE A 98 22.70 8.24 -10.83
CA ILE A 98 23.85 9.11 -10.57
C ILE A 98 24.35 9.65 -11.91
N LEU A 99 24.46 10.97 -12.03
CA LEU A 99 24.96 11.69 -13.18
C LEU A 99 26.38 12.18 -12.87
N SER A 100 27.40 11.45 -13.32
CA SER A 100 28.80 11.76 -13.05
C SER A 100 29.46 12.48 -14.24
N SER A 101 30.29 13.46 -13.96
CA SER A 101 31.08 14.23 -14.93
C SER A 101 32.44 14.52 -14.34
N THR A 102 33.48 14.64 -15.17
CA THR A 102 34.82 15.03 -14.72
C THR A 102 34.91 16.52 -14.37
N ASN A 103 34.11 17.35 -15.01
CA ASN A 103 34.06 18.81 -14.80
C ASN A 103 32.66 19.24 -14.37
N THR A 104 32.59 20.37 -13.67
CA THR A 104 31.29 20.99 -13.38
C THR A 104 30.66 21.50 -14.66
N VAL A 105 29.55 20.88 -15.09
CA VAL A 105 28.83 21.27 -16.31
C VAL A 105 27.36 21.55 -16.01
N PRO A 106 26.81 22.68 -16.48
CA PRO A 106 25.38 22.94 -16.38
C PRO A 106 24.63 22.05 -17.36
N ALA A 107 23.66 21.31 -16.84
CA ALA A 107 22.80 20.42 -17.62
C ALA A 107 21.33 20.72 -17.39
N ILE A 108 20.50 20.45 -18.40
CA ILE A 108 19.04 20.49 -18.33
C ILE A 108 18.52 19.12 -18.75
N LEU A 109 17.55 18.58 -18.01
CA LEU A 109 16.79 17.43 -18.48
C LEU A 109 15.52 17.91 -19.18
N LYS A 110 15.36 17.55 -20.45
CA LYS A 110 14.21 17.94 -21.26
C LYS A 110 13.37 16.73 -21.66
N ALA A 111 12.10 16.70 -21.28
CA ALA A 111 11.13 15.73 -21.77
C ALA A 111 10.73 16.04 -23.21
N VAL A 112 10.62 14.99 -24.02
CA VAL A 112 10.31 15.09 -25.46
C VAL A 112 9.00 14.41 -25.79
N SER A 113 8.78 13.20 -25.29
CA SER A 113 7.57 12.43 -25.58
C SER A 113 7.22 11.53 -24.41
N ILE A 114 5.94 11.20 -24.31
CA ILE A 114 5.43 10.18 -23.41
C ILE A 114 4.45 9.31 -24.21
N SER A 115 4.54 8.00 -24.03
CA SER A 115 3.71 7.02 -24.73
C SER A 115 3.40 5.85 -23.81
N GLY A 116 2.37 5.08 -24.15
CA GLY A 116 2.02 3.87 -23.42
C GLY A 116 0.52 3.64 -23.33
N PRO A 117 0.10 2.38 -23.10
CA PRO A 117 -1.31 2.01 -23.10
C PRO A 117 -2.10 2.62 -21.93
N TYR A 118 -1.43 2.94 -20.82
CA TYR A 118 -2.06 3.45 -19.60
C TYR A 118 -1.45 4.79 -19.16
N LEU A 119 -0.90 5.57 -20.09
CA LEU A 119 -0.19 6.82 -19.76
C LEU A 119 -1.04 7.79 -18.94
N SER A 120 -2.37 7.82 -19.16
CA SER A 120 -3.30 8.68 -18.40
C SER A 120 -3.31 8.40 -16.90
N GLN A 121 -2.82 7.23 -16.48
CA GLN A 121 -2.71 6.82 -15.09
C GLN A 121 -1.40 7.24 -14.44
N LEU A 122 -0.41 7.70 -15.20
CA LEU A 122 0.90 8.07 -14.69
C LEU A 122 0.94 9.54 -14.27
N SER A 123 1.42 9.80 -13.06
CA SER A 123 1.98 11.10 -12.67
C SER A 123 3.38 10.91 -12.14
N THR A 124 4.33 11.73 -12.58
CA THR A 124 5.72 11.61 -12.15
C THR A 124 6.46 12.95 -12.13
N ASP A 125 7.34 13.10 -11.15
CA ASP A 125 8.30 14.20 -11.02
C ASP A 125 9.72 13.63 -11.13
N ILE A 126 10.55 14.22 -11.99
CA ILE A 126 11.98 13.92 -12.08
C ILE A 126 12.74 15.15 -11.63
N SER A 127 13.60 14.98 -10.62
CA SER A 127 14.46 16.04 -10.10
C SER A 127 15.93 15.68 -10.31
N ILE A 128 16.78 16.69 -10.43
CA ILE A 128 18.24 16.54 -10.40
C ILE A 128 18.76 17.52 -9.35
N ALA A 129 19.63 17.07 -8.44
CA ALA A 129 20.07 17.86 -7.28
C ALA A 129 18.91 18.37 -6.40
N GLY A 130 17.77 17.65 -6.37
CA GLY A 130 16.55 18.10 -5.70
C GLY A 130 15.76 19.18 -6.46
N VAL A 131 16.26 19.68 -7.60
CA VAL A 131 15.56 20.66 -8.45
C VAL A 131 14.68 19.93 -9.46
N LEU A 132 13.37 20.23 -9.45
CA LEU A 132 12.42 19.66 -10.41
C LEU A 132 12.80 20.03 -11.85
N GLN A 133 12.98 19.02 -12.69
CA GLN A 133 13.29 19.19 -14.11
C GLN A 133 12.08 18.87 -14.98
N VAL A 134 11.46 17.71 -14.77
CA VAL A 134 10.35 17.23 -15.59
C VAL A 134 9.16 16.89 -14.70
N ARG A 135 7.96 17.29 -15.13
CA ARG A 135 6.70 16.87 -14.52
C ARG A 135 5.74 16.33 -15.57
N VAL A 136 5.21 15.15 -15.29
CA VAL A 136 4.09 14.54 -16.01
C VAL A 136 2.90 14.48 -15.06
N THR A 137 1.76 14.98 -15.52
CA THR A 137 0.49 14.94 -14.79
C THR A 137 -0.53 14.20 -15.65
N SER A 138 -1.05 13.09 -15.15
CA SER A 138 -2.03 12.24 -15.85
C SER A 138 -1.63 11.94 -17.30
N GLY A 139 -0.37 11.53 -17.49
CA GLY A 139 0.19 11.16 -18.79
C GLY A 139 0.55 12.32 -19.71
N SER A 140 0.34 13.57 -19.30
CA SER A 140 0.72 14.76 -20.07
C SER A 140 1.95 15.43 -19.48
N ILE A 141 2.91 15.81 -20.32
CA ILE A 141 4.09 16.58 -19.89
C ILE A 141 3.61 18.00 -19.55
N SER A 142 3.45 18.30 -18.26
CA SER A 142 3.05 19.63 -17.78
C SER A 142 4.24 20.55 -17.52
N GLN A 143 5.44 19.98 -17.33
CA GLN A 143 6.70 20.71 -17.35
C GLN A 143 7.72 19.89 -18.13
N SER A 144 8.21 20.44 -19.25
CA SER A 144 9.16 19.76 -20.12
C SER A 144 10.61 19.94 -19.70
N SER A 145 10.95 20.98 -18.93
CA SER A 145 12.30 21.20 -18.39
C SER A 145 12.30 22.16 -17.20
N GLY A 146 13.33 22.07 -16.35
CA GLY A 146 13.60 23.01 -15.25
C GLY A 146 14.80 23.90 -15.54
N PRO A 147 15.26 24.70 -14.55
CA PRO A 147 16.48 25.48 -14.69
C PRO A 147 17.72 24.57 -14.79
N PRO A 148 18.83 25.04 -15.40
CA PRO A 148 20.08 24.29 -15.44
C PRO A 148 20.58 23.93 -14.04
N VAL A 149 21.09 22.71 -13.92
CA VAL A 149 21.70 22.17 -12.68
C VAL A 149 23.15 21.80 -12.94
N SER A 150 24.01 21.97 -11.94
CA SER A 150 25.42 21.60 -12.06
C SER A 150 25.59 20.10 -11.87
N LEU A 151 26.27 19.44 -12.81
CA LEU A 151 26.75 18.07 -12.68
C LEU A 151 28.21 18.06 -12.20
N PRO A 152 28.70 17.03 -11.49
CA PRO A 152 28.03 15.78 -11.13
C PRO A 152 26.89 15.99 -10.14
N SER A 153 25.83 15.18 -10.27
CA SER A 153 24.66 15.24 -9.39
C SER A 153 23.89 13.92 -9.39
N SER A 154 22.78 13.87 -8.67
CA SER A 154 21.90 12.71 -8.58
C SER A 154 20.49 13.05 -9.03
N ALA A 155 19.86 12.12 -9.72
CA ALA A 155 18.47 12.23 -10.14
C ALA A 155 17.55 11.49 -9.16
N GLY A 156 16.55 12.21 -8.66
CA GLY A 156 15.43 11.68 -7.90
C GLY A 156 14.21 11.47 -8.80
N LEU A 157 13.38 10.52 -8.42
CA LEU A 157 12.15 10.19 -9.14
C LEU A 157 11.01 10.02 -8.13
N ARG A 158 9.86 10.65 -8.39
CA ARG A 158 8.65 10.44 -7.60
C ARG A 158 7.50 10.08 -8.53
N VAL A 159 6.88 8.92 -8.31
CA VAL A 159 5.93 8.28 -9.23
C VAL A 159 4.62 7.98 -8.52
N LEU A 160 3.50 8.17 -9.21
CA LEU A 160 2.18 7.68 -8.85
C LEU A 160 1.55 7.02 -10.08
N ILE A 161 1.03 5.81 -9.91
CA ILE A 161 0.24 5.10 -10.93
C ILE A 161 -1.20 4.98 -10.43
N GLY A 162 -2.18 5.42 -11.21
CA GLY A 162 -3.60 5.34 -10.88
C GLY A 162 -4.17 3.92 -10.93
N SER A 163 -5.40 3.77 -10.42
CA SER A 163 -6.12 2.48 -10.36
C SER A 163 -6.52 1.90 -11.71
N GLY A 164 -6.56 2.72 -12.77
CA GLY A 164 -6.91 2.28 -14.12
C GLY A 164 -5.81 1.45 -14.82
N ALA A 165 -4.59 1.42 -14.28
CA ALA A 165 -3.53 0.56 -14.81
C ALA A 165 -3.67 -0.86 -14.24
N PRO A 166 -3.66 -1.92 -15.06
CA PRO A 166 -3.59 -3.31 -14.59
C PRO A 166 -2.32 -3.60 -13.78
N LEU A 167 -2.29 -4.76 -13.11
CA LEU A 167 -1.08 -5.29 -12.47
C LEU A 167 -0.21 -6.02 -13.51
N GLY A 168 1.11 -6.00 -13.30
CA GLY A 168 2.09 -6.70 -14.13
C GLY A 168 2.31 -6.12 -15.53
N VAL A 169 1.92 -4.85 -15.77
CA VAL A 169 2.00 -4.23 -17.10
C VAL A 169 2.93 -3.03 -17.12
N GLU A 170 3.43 -2.72 -18.31
CA GLU A 170 4.02 -1.42 -18.59
C GLU A 170 2.93 -0.36 -18.74
N VAL A 171 3.02 0.69 -17.95
CA VAL A 171 2.06 1.79 -17.91
C VAL A 171 2.39 2.82 -18.98
N ALA A 172 3.65 3.27 -18.98
CA ALA A 172 4.14 4.27 -19.91
C ALA A 172 5.67 4.30 -20.03
N ARG A 173 6.13 4.95 -21.10
CA ARG A 173 7.51 5.34 -21.36
C ARG A 173 7.59 6.85 -21.50
N LEU A 174 8.51 7.46 -20.78
CA LEU A 174 8.83 8.89 -20.91
C LEU A 174 10.22 9.01 -21.52
N GLU A 175 10.32 9.69 -22.66
CA GLU A 175 11.60 9.99 -23.28
C GLU A 175 12.10 11.37 -22.85
N THR A 176 13.35 11.41 -22.43
CA THR A 176 14.03 12.63 -22.00
C THR A 176 15.41 12.72 -22.64
N TRP A 177 15.90 13.94 -22.80
CA TRP A 177 17.25 14.25 -23.23
C TRP A 177 17.95 15.08 -22.17
N LEU A 178 19.09 14.61 -21.70
CA LEU A 178 20.01 15.40 -20.90
C LEU A 178 20.86 16.26 -21.84
N LEU A 179 20.68 17.57 -21.76
CA LEU A 179 21.31 18.58 -22.60
C LEU A 179 22.35 19.34 -21.81
N TYR A 180 23.57 19.46 -22.32
CA TYR A 180 24.65 20.21 -21.68
C TYR A 180 25.70 20.64 -22.71
N ASN A 181 26.55 21.59 -22.33
CA ASN A 181 27.70 21.99 -23.15
C ASN A 181 28.96 21.30 -22.63
N TYR A 182 29.75 20.74 -23.53
CA TYR A 182 31.06 20.18 -23.21
C TYR A 182 32.07 20.64 -24.26
N SER A 183 33.14 21.32 -23.81
CA SER A 183 34.21 21.82 -24.69
C SER A 183 33.68 22.59 -25.91
N ASN A 184 32.73 23.51 -25.69
CA ASN A 184 32.05 24.33 -26.70
C ASN A 184 31.10 23.59 -27.67
N ALA A 185 30.92 22.27 -27.51
CA ALA A 185 29.93 21.50 -28.24
C ALA A 185 28.65 21.31 -27.42
N ARG A 186 27.49 21.38 -28.09
CA ARG A 186 26.21 20.97 -27.49
C ARG A 186 26.12 19.45 -27.53
N VAL A 187 25.95 18.84 -26.37
CA VAL A 187 25.83 17.40 -26.22
C VAL A 187 24.42 17.06 -25.73
N SER A 188 23.85 16.00 -26.30
CA SER A 188 22.56 15.45 -25.89
C SER A 188 22.70 13.96 -25.60
N GLN A 189 22.10 13.50 -24.51
CA GLN A 189 22.07 12.08 -24.15
C GLN A 189 20.65 11.64 -23.81
N LYS A 190 20.15 10.60 -24.50
CA LYS A 190 18.81 10.07 -24.29
C LYS A 190 18.72 9.27 -22.98
N ILE A 191 17.63 9.49 -22.24
CA ILE A 191 17.21 8.68 -21.08
C ILE A 191 15.73 8.33 -21.25
N VAL A 192 15.41 7.04 -21.21
CA VAL A 192 14.05 6.52 -21.30
C VAL A 192 13.64 5.98 -19.94
N TRP A 193 12.55 6.51 -19.39
CA TRP A 193 11.97 6.09 -18.12
C TRP A 193 10.79 5.16 -18.42
N ILE A 194 10.85 3.92 -17.95
CA ILE A 194 9.80 2.91 -18.14
C ILE A 194 9.10 2.69 -16.81
N PHE A 195 7.80 2.91 -16.76
CA PHE A 195 6.98 2.76 -15.56
C PHE A 195 6.13 1.50 -15.65
N LYS A 196 6.23 0.62 -14.65
CA LYS A 196 5.49 -0.64 -14.59
C LYS A 196 4.78 -0.81 -13.25
N THR A 197 3.74 -1.63 -13.26
CA THR A 197 3.08 -2.12 -12.04
C THR A 197 3.61 -3.51 -11.67
N PRO A 198 3.65 -3.87 -10.37
CA PRO A 198 4.00 -5.22 -9.95
C PRO A 198 2.93 -6.22 -10.39
N SER A 199 3.30 -7.49 -10.55
CA SER A 199 2.37 -8.58 -10.93
C SER A 199 1.34 -8.90 -9.85
N SER A 200 1.65 -8.59 -8.59
CA SER A 200 0.76 -8.72 -7.44
C SER A 200 0.99 -7.56 -6.48
N PRO A 201 -0.02 -7.09 -5.74
CA PRO A 201 0.17 -5.98 -4.82
C PRO A 201 1.11 -6.37 -3.67
N PRO A 202 2.17 -5.58 -3.41
CA PRO A 202 3.05 -5.82 -2.27
C PRO A 202 2.29 -5.73 -0.94
N ARG A 203 2.73 -6.51 0.05
CA ARG A 203 2.21 -6.50 1.42
C ARG A 203 3.38 -6.60 2.39
N VAL A 204 3.39 -5.75 3.41
CA VAL A 204 4.47 -5.74 4.41
C VAL A 204 3.87 -5.86 5.80
N VAL A 205 4.32 -6.86 6.56
CA VAL A 205 3.94 -7.03 7.97
C VAL A 205 4.68 -5.99 8.80
N ILE A 206 3.93 -5.07 9.40
CA ILE A 206 4.45 -4.04 10.31
C ILE A 206 4.59 -4.61 11.72
N PHE A 207 3.60 -5.40 12.13
CA PHE A 207 3.53 -6.03 13.43
C PHE A 207 2.92 -7.41 13.29
N TYR A 208 3.50 -8.37 14.01
CA TYR A 208 2.95 -9.71 14.17
C TYR A 208 3.20 -10.20 15.60
N ASN A 209 2.18 -10.80 16.21
CA ASN A 209 2.33 -11.55 17.45
C ASN A 209 1.33 -12.72 17.49
N GLY A 210 1.85 -13.95 17.42
CA GLY A 210 1.13 -15.20 17.70
C GLY A 210 1.46 -15.78 19.08
N PHE A 211 2.08 -15.00 19.97
CA PHE A 211 2.38 -15.34 21.37
C PHE A 211 3.30 -16.55 21.61
N GLU A 212 3.95 -17.07 20.56
CA GLU A 212 4.85 -18.24 20.61
C GLU A 212 6.08 -18.09 21.51
N SER A 213 6.41 -16.86 21.96
CA SER A 213 7.45 -16.65 22.97
C SER A 213 7.02 -17.08 24.38
N GLY A 214 5.73 -17.37 24.57
CA GLY A 214 5.14 -17.68 25.87
C GLY A 214 5.11 -16.52 26.85
N THR A 215 5.30 -15.29 26.37
CA THR A 215 5.31 -14.08 27.18
C THR A 215 4.48 -12.99 26.52
N LEU A 216 3.92 -12.09 27.32
CA LEU A 216 3.21 -10.89 26.85
C LEU A 216 4.16 -9.70 26.64
N THR A 217 5.41 -9.94 26.24
CA THR A 217 6.39 -8.88 25.99
C THR A 217 5.89 -7.94 24.89
N GLY A 218 5.94 -6.64 25.15
CA GLY A 218 5.42 -5.61 24.23
C GLY A 218 3.92 -5.38 24.33
N TRP A 219 3.25 -6.00 25.31
CA TRP A 219 1.86 -5.75 25.65
C TRP A 219 1.74 -5.09 27.02
N GLN A 220 0.78 -4.18 27.15
CA GLN A 220 0.28 -3.67 28.42
C GLN A 220 -0.94 -4.50 28.83
N TYR A 221 -1.01 -4.90 30.10
CA TYR A 221 -2.07 -5.78 30.55
C TYR A 221 -2.34 -5.63 32.05
N THR A 222 -3.53 -6.07 32.48
CA THR A 222 -3.91 -6.18 33.89
C THR A 222 -3.54 -7.55 34.47
N ASN A 223 -3.74 -7.74 35.76
CA ASN A 223 -3.30 -8.93 36.51
C ASN A 223 -3.77 -10.28 35.95
N TYR A 224 -4.80 -10.32 35.12
CA TYR A 224 -5.41 -11.56 34.61
C TYR A 224 -5.34 -11.66 33.10
N ALA A 225 -4.18 -11.30 32.56
CA ALA A 225 -3.78 -11.62 31.20
C ALA A 225 -2.63 -12.62 31.22
N TYR A 226 -2.71 -13.61 30.34
CA TYR A 226 -1.78 -14.72 30.30
C TYR A 226 -1.37 -15.02 28.86
N ALA A 227 -0.11 -15.42 28.68
CA ALA A 227 0.31 -16.20 27.52
C ALA A 227 0.40 -17.66 27.97
N GLU A 228 -0.27 -18.57 27.25
CA GLU A 228 -0.34 -19.97 27.66
C GLU A 228 -0.14 -20.92 26.48
N GLN A 229 0.71 -21.92 26.69
CA GLN A 229 0.85 -23.02 25.77
C GLN A 229 -0.35 -23.95 25.91
N LYS A 230 -1.18 -24.04 24.87
CA LYS A 230 -2.46 -24.75 24.95
C LYS A 230 -2.45 -26.05 24.15
N ILE A 231 -1.83 -27.05 24.75
CA ILE A 231 -1.65 -28.41 24.18
C ILE A 231 -2.61 -29.46 24.74
N LYS A 232 -3.37 -29.12 25.78
CA LYS A 232 -4.29 -30.04 26.47
C LYS A 232 -5.61 -29.37 26.81
N ASP A 233 -6.62 -30.19 27.02
CA ASP A 233 -7.92 -29.73 27.51
C ASP A 233 -7.83 -29.31 28.97
N VAL A 234 -8.59 -28.29 29.31
CA VAL A 234 -8.65 -27.75 30.68
C VAL A 234 -10.08 -27.91 31.18
N LYS A 235 -10.25 -28.64 32.28
CA LYS A 235 -11.54 -28.65 32.99
C LYS A 235 -11.70 -27.35 33.75
N VAL A 236 -12.85 -26.71 33.57
CA VAL A 236 -13.21 -25.46 34.22
C VAL A 236 -14.50 -25.70 34.97
N THR A 237 -14.47 -25.49 36.27
CA THR A 237 -15.61 -25.71 37.16
C THR A 237 -15.97 -24.40 37.83
N GLU A 238 -17.23 -23.99 37.66
CA GLU A 238 -17.83 -22.87 38.37
C GLU A 238 -18.33 -23.34 39.74
N THR A 239 -17.89 -22.66 40.80
CA THR A 239 -18.10 -23.10 42.20
C THR A 239 -18.70 -22.03 43.10
N CYS A 240 -18.94 -20.82 42.59
CA CYS A 240 -19.25 -19.67 43.44
C CYS A 240 -20.70 -19.58 43.87
N TRP A 241 -21.56 -20.43 43.30
CA TRP A 241 -22.98 -20.40 43.56
C TRP A 241 -23.50 -21.68 44.24
N ALA A 242 -23.11 -21.95 45.48
CA ALA A 242 -23.62 -23.11 46.22
C ALA A 242 -25.09 -22.99 46.67
N ASP A 243 -25.61 -21.77 46.87
CA ASP A 243 -26.87 -21.56 47.63
C ASP A 243 -28.17 -21.45 46.79
N VAL A 244 -28.10 -21.23 45.47
CA VAL A 244 -29.30 -21.17 44.57
C VAL A 244 -29.23 -22.19 43.43
N PHE A 245 -28.03 -22.55 42.97
CA PHE A 245 -27.81 -23.63 42.01
C PHE A 245 -26.85 -24.67 42.62
N PRO A 246 -27.35 -25.68 43.37
CA PRO A 246 -26.54 -26.54 44.22
C PRO A 246 -25.57 -27.48 43.48
N VAL A 247 -25.46 -27.39 42.16
CA VAL A 247 -24.62 -28.26 41.33
C VAL A 247 -23.58 -27.41 40.58
N PRO A 248 -22.28 -27.52 40.95
CA PRO A 248 -21.19 -26.90 40.21
C PRO A 248 -21.27 -27.24 38.72
N GLN A 249 -21.26 -26.22 37.86
CA GLN A 249 -21.22 -26.44 36.42
C GLN A 249 -19.77 -26.65 35.98
N THR A 250 -19.52 -27.72 35.22
CA THR A 250 -18.18 -28.02 34.69
C THR A 250 -18.23 -28.10 33.17
N ILE A 251 -17.32 -27.40 32.52
CA ILE A 251 -17.05 -27.53 31.08
C ILE A 251 -15.61 -28.03 30.87
N THR A 252 -15.38 -28.61 29.70
CA THR A 252 -14.04 -28.92 29.23
C THR A 252 -13.68 -27.91 28.15
N ASP A 253 -12.75 -27.00 28.45
CA ASP A 253 -12.21 -26.05 27.50
C ASP A 253 -11.22 -26.78 26.58
N THR A 254 -11.70 -27.10 25.38
CA THR A 254 -10.96 -27.79 24.32
C THR A 254 -10.27 -26.84 23.36
N THR A 255 -10.23 -25.53 23.65
CA THR A 255 -9.64 -24.55 22.73
C THR A 255 -8.18 -24.92 22.44
N ARG A 256 -7.78 -24.72 21.19
CA ARG A 256 -6.40 -24.79 20.73
C ARG A 256 -6.05 -23.47 20.05
N PRO A 257 -4.77 -23.07 19.98
CA PRO A 257 -4.33 -21.91 19.22
C PRO A 257 -4.75 -22.01 17.75
N VAL A 258 -4.94 -20.87 17.10
CA VAL A 258 -5.24 -20.80 15.66
C VAL A 258 -4.03 -21.26 14.86
N ALA A 259 -2.84 -20.88 15.29
CA ALA A 259 -1.57 -21.35 14.75
C ALA A 259 -0.59 -21.61 15.90
N GLY A 260 0.43 -22.43 15.63
CA GLY A 260 1.45 -22.72 16.63
C GLY A 260 0.90 -23.48 17.85
N SER A 261 1.39 -23.11 19.02
CA SER A 261 1.09 -23.82 20.27
C SER A 261 0.82 -22.92 21.47
N TRP A 262 0.95 -21.60 21.29
CA TRP A 262 0.66 -20.59 22.30
C TRP A 262 -0.48 -19.68 21.88
N LEU A 263 -1.13 -19.07 22.84
CA LEU A 263 -2.10 -18.00 22.63
C LEU A 263 -2.07 -17.05 23.84
N ALA A 264 -2.70 -15.89 23.70
CA ALA A 264 -2.99 -15.03 24.83
C ALA A 264 -4.43 -15.19 25.27
N TRP A 265 -4.70 -14.94 26.55
CA TRP A 265 -6.07 -14.84 27.03
C TRP A 265 -6.20 -13.97 28.27
N ILE A 266 -7.40 -13.42 28.46
CA ILE A 266 -7.76 -12.56 29.60
C ILE A 266 -8.99 -13.12 30.32
N GLY A 267 -9.07 -12.93 31.64
CA GLY A 267 -10.24 -13.29 32.46
C GLY A 267 -9.97 -14.37 33.51
N PHE A 268 -11.04 -15.08 33.90
CA PHE A 268 -11.01 -16.02 35.02
C PHE A 268 -11.38 -17.42 34.56
N ARG A 269 -10.38 -18.17 34.10
CA ARG A 269 -10.60 -19.57 33.77
C ARG A 269 -10.56 -20.45 35.03
N ASN A 270 -9.37 -20.60 35.63
CA ASN A 270 -9.12 -21.44 36.81
C ASN A 270 -8.28 -20.73 37.89
N GLN A 271 -8.06 -19.43 37.75
CA GLN A 271 -7.09 -18.67 38.55
C GLN A 271 -7.66 -18.24 39.89
N VAL A 272 -8.98 -18.18 39.98
CA VAL A 272 -9.72 -17.81 41.18
C VAL A 272 -10.84 -18.83 41.38
N ALA A 273 -11.21 -19.03 42.65
CA ALA A 273 -12.41 -19.79 42.96
C ALA A 273 -13.66 -19.05 42.45
N CYS A 274 -13.66 -17.71 42.56
CA CYS A 274 -14.74 -16.80 42.15
C CYS A 274 -14.22 -15.54 41.52
N GLU A 275 -15.04 -14.96 40.63
CA GLU A 275 -14.78 -13.63 40.11
C GLU A 275 -14.64 -12.64 41.28
N PRO A 276 -13.57 -11.84 41.33
CA PRO A 276 -13.24 -10.96 42.43
C PRO A 276 -14.10 -9.70 42.42
N VAL A 277 -14.55 -9.33 43.61
CA VAL A 277 -15.26 -8.08 43.91
C VAL A 277 -14.22 -6.99 44.25
N PRO A 278 -14.32 -5.76 43.71
CA PRO A 278 -15.38 -5.21 42.85
C PRO A 278 -15.23 -5.52 41.36
N ALA A 279 -16.27 -5.19 40.58
CA ALA A 279 -16.31 -5.23 39.11
C ALA A 279 -15.07 -4.58 38.52
N ARG A 280 -14.61 -5.10 37.39
CA ARG A 280 -13.36 -4.65 36.81
C ARG A 280 -13.27 -4.88 35.31
N ASP A 281 -12.37 -4.10 34.72
CA ASP A 281 -11.93 -4.25 33.34
C ASP A 281 -10.55 -4.90 33.32
N ASP A 282 -10.46 -6.10 32.76
CA ASP A 282 -9.20 -6.68 32.36
C ASP A 282 -8.91 -6.40 30.91
N TYR A 283 -7.65 -6.12 30.59
CA TYR A 283 -7.27 -5.84 29.22
C TYR A 283 -5.92 -6.42 28.85
N LEU A 284 -5.78 -6.60 27.54
CA LEU A 284 -4.55 -6.89 26.83
C LEU A 284 -4.44 -5.86 25.69
N GLN A 285 -3.42 -5.02 25.74
CA GLN A 285 -3.26 -3.86 24.87
C GLN A 285 -1.86 -3.81 24.25
N THR A 286 -1.77 -3.44 22.98
CA THR A 286 -0.47 -3.19 22.31
C THR A 286 -0.53 -1.91 21.50
N ALA A 287 0.58 -1.16 21.51
CA ALA A 287 0.78 0.04 20.73
C ALA A 287 1.70 -0.27 19.54
N VAL A 288 1.20 -0.04 18.33
CA VAL A 288 1.90 -0.32 17.07
C VAL A 288 2.23 0.98 16.36
N ASN A 289 3.53 1.22 16.16
CA ASN A 289 4.01 2.35 15.37
C ASN A 289 3.88 2.04 13.88
N VAL A 290 2.94 2.70 13.20
CA VAL A 290 2.72 2.54 11.76
C VAL A 290 3.57 3.57 11.01
N PRO A 291 4.53 3.14 10.18
CA PRO A 291 5.37 4.08 9.44
C PRO A 291 4.56 4.88 8.42
N SER A 292 4.99 6.10 8.12
CA SER A 292 4.38 6.93 7.05
C SER A 292 4.77 6.45 5.65
N SER A 293 5.91 5.77 5.52
CA SER A 293 6.38 5.15 4.29
C SER A 293 7.23 3.91 4.59
N ILE A 294 7.23 2.95 3.68
CA ILE A 294 8.12 1.78 3.71
C ILE A 294 8.87 1.77 2.37
N ASP A 295 10.19 1.73 2.44
CA ASP A 295 11.05 1.77 1.25
C ASP A 295 10.74 2.96 0.32
N GLY A 296 10.44 4.15 0.88
CA GLY A 296 10.08 5.34 0.11
C GLY A 296 8.72 5.29 -0.60
N VAL A 297 7.90 4.27 -0.34
CA VAL A 297 6.50 4.16 -0.79
C VAL A 297 5.58 4.57 0.36
N GLU A 298 4.65 5.48 0.11
CA GLU A 298 3.71 5.91 1.15
C GLU A 298 2.83 4.76 1.66
N VAL A 299 2.67 4.68 2.98
CA VAL A 299 1.69 3.78 3.60
C VAL A 299 0.36 4.52 3.60
N ARG A 300 -0.68 3.93 3.00
CA ARG A 300 -2.05 4.49 3.01
C ARG A 300 -3.05 3.59 3.68
N PHE A 301 -2.93 2.30 3.42
CA PHE A 301 -3.86 1.28 3.87
C PHE A 301 -3.15 0.28 4.76
N VAL A 302 -3.73 0.04 5.94
CA VAL A 302 -3.24 -0.95 6.90
C VAL A 302 -4.38 -1.90 7.21
N ASN A 303 -4.18 -3.18 6.92
CA ASN A 303 -5.10 -4.23 7.34
C ASN A 303 -4.71 -4.69 8.76
N VAL A 304 -5.61 -4.49 9.71
CA VAL A 304 -5.49 -5.02 11.07
C VAL A 304 -6.28 -6.32 11.13
N THR A 305 -5.62 -7.40 11.50
CA THR A 305 -6.21 -8.75 11.56
C THR A 305 -5.86 -9.39 12.89
N PHE A 306 -6.82 -10.08 13.50
CA PHE A 306 -6.58 -10.89 14.68
C PHE A 306 -7.68 -11.95 14.82
N TRP A 307 -7.40 -12.98 15.60
CA TRP A 307 -8.37 -13.99 15.98
C TRP A 307 -8.74 -13.86 17.45
N TRP A 308 -10.00 -14.14 17.76
CA TRP A 308 -10.50 -14.10 19.12
C TRP A 308 -11.56 -15.18 19.36
N ARG A 309 -11.72 -15.63 20.61
CA ARG A 309 -12.76 -16.57 21.02
C ARG A 309 -13.19 -16.25 22.44
N PHE A 310 -14.48 -16.02 22.63
CA PHE A 310 -15.03 -15.64 23.93
C PHE A 310 -15.85 -16.80 24.50
N LEU A 311 -15.57 -17.16 25.75
CA LEU A 311 -16.27 -18.21 26.49
C LEU A 311 -16.82 -17.60 27.77
N THR A 312 -18.09 -17.87 28.05
CA THR A 312 -18.80 -17.24 29.15
C THR A 312 -19.99 -18.09 29.57
N TRP A 313 -20.25 -18.14 30.88
CA TRP A 313 -21.53 -18.61 31.42
C TRP A 313 -22.53 -17.48 31.65
N ASP A 314 -22.05 -16.25 31.57
CA ASP A 314 -22.74 -15.04 31.99
C ASP A 314 -23.30 -14.25 30.77
N SER A 315 -24.02 -13.18 31.03
CA SER A 315 -24.78 -12.42 30.02
C SER A 315 -24.23 -11.01 29.78
N ALA A 316 -24.64 -10.41 28.65
CA ALA A 316 -24.12 -9.14 28.15
C ALA A 316 -24.23 -7.93 29.09
N ASN A 317 -25.13 -7.97 30.08
CA ASN A 317 -25.32 -6.90 31.06
C ASN A 317 -24.31 -6.95 32.21
N TYR A 318 -23.60 -8.06 32.35
CA TYR A 318 -22.65 -8.32 33.42
C TYR A 318 -21.26 -8.45 32.81
N ASP A 319 -21.03 -9.51 32.03
CA ASP A 319 -19.77 -9.76 31.37
C ASP A 319 -19.83 -9.43 29.88
N TYR A 320 -18.84 -8.70 29.38
CA TYR A 320 -18.75 -8.40 27.96
C TYR A 320 -17.35 -8.06 27.50
N ILE A 321 -17.11 -8.19 26.20
CA ILE A 321 -15.86 -7.78 25.58
C ILE A 321 -16.00 -6.47 24.79
N ASN A 322 -14.92 -5.69 24.80
CA ASN A 322 -14.67 -4.62 23.85
C ASN A 322 -13.39 -4.96 23.07
N LEU A 323 -13.50 -4.97 21.75
CA LEU A 323 -12.38 -5.17 20.84
C LEU A 323 -12.22 -3.90 20.04
N VAL A 324 -11.14 -3.14 20.29
CA VAL A 324 -11.03 -1.77 19.77
C VAL A 324 -9.67 -1.45 19.21
N LEU A 325 -9.64 -0.60 18.19
CA LEU A 325 -8.45 0.06 17.67
C LEU A 325 -8.57 1.57 17.90
N SER A 326 -7.61 2.17 18.60
CA SER A 326 -7.58 3.61 18.84
C SER A 326 -6.40 4.27 18.12
N LYS A 327 -6.63 5.49 17.64
CA LYS A 327 -5.60 6.38 17.07
C LYS A 327 -5.85 7.79 17.63
N GLY A 328 -5.01 8.21 18.58
CA GLY A 328 -5.26 9.45 19.32
C GLY A 328 -6.63 9.41 20.00
N ALA A 329 -7.48 10.41 19.73
CA ALA A 329 -8.84 10.47 20.28
C ALA A 329 -9.87 9.60 19.51
N THR A 330 -9.53 9.09 18.32
CA THR A 330 -10.45 8.28 17.51
C THR A 330 -10.39 6.83 17.95
N THR A 331 -11.55 6.20 18.16
CA THR A 331 -11.66 4.78 18.52
C THR A 331 -12.61 4.07 17.57
N TYR A 332 -12.15 2.94 17.02
CA TYR A 332 -12.89 2.05 16.15
C TYR A 332 -13.23 0.78 16.92
N TYR A 333 -14.52 0.41 16.93
CA TYR A 333 -14.99 -0.79 17.61
C TYR A 333 -15.17 -1.92 16.61
N PHE A 334 -14.41 -3.00 16.81
CA PHE A 334 -14.67 -4.29 16.17
C PHE A 334 -15.82 -5.02 16.86
N LYS A 335 -15.86 -4.91 18.19
CA LYS A 335 -16.94 -5.35 19.08
C LYS A 335 -17.08 -4.34 20.21
N GLN A 336 -18.32 -4.04 20.57
CA GLN A 336 -18.66 -3.14 21.66
C GLN A 336 -19.71 -3.82 22.54
N ARG A 337 -19.42 -3.96 23.83
CA ARG A 337 -20.28 -4.61 24.82
C ARG A 337 -20.85 -5.94 24.31
N TYR A 338 -19.99 -6.76 23.72
CA TYR A 338 -20.42 -8.00 23.09
C TYR A 338 -20.37 -9.16 24.09
N ASN A 339 -21.45 -9.94 24.13
CA ASN A 339 -21.52 -11.25 24.77
C ASN A 339 -22.47 -12.14 23.93
N PRO A 340 -22.15 -13.44 23.71
CA PRO A 340 -23.03 -14.38 23.02
C PRO A 340 -24.35 -14.69 23.74
N ASN A 341 -24.46 -14.44 25.05
CA ASN A 341 -25.68 -14.48 25.85
C ASN A 341 -26.29 -13.07 25.94
N PRO A 342 -27.36 -12.75 25.20
CA PRO A 342 -27.99 -11.44 25.25
C PRO A 342 -28.84 -11.23 26.52
N GLY A 343 -28.98 -9.99 26.96
CA GLY A 343 -29.87 -9.59 28.07
C GLY A 343 -29.36 -10.05 29.44
N ASP A 344 -30.28 -10.52 30.30
CA ASP A 344 -30.01 -11.01 31.68
C ASP A 344 -30.05 -12.55 31.77
N ASN A 345 -29.84 -13.25 30.66
CA ASN A 345 -29.98 -14.71 30.62
C ASN A 345 -28.75 -15.42 31.20
N TYR A 346 -28.83 -15.76 32.48
CA TYR A 346 -27.81 -16.55 33.18
C TYR A 346 -27.88 -18.05 32.83
N GLY A 347 -26.72 -18.72 32.81
CA GLY A 347 -26.62 -20.13 33.16
C GLY A 347 -26.44 -21.15 32.02
N ALA A 348 -26.43 -20.71 30.76
CA ALA A 348 -25.99 -21.57 29.64
C ALA A 348 -24.59 -21.15 29.18
N PHE A 349 -23.63 -22.08 29.31
CA PHE A 349 -22.30 -21.87 28.76
C PHE A 349 -22.36 -21.59 27.25
N LYS A 350 -21.68 -20.54 26.83
CA LYS A 350 -21.49 -20.20 25.42
C LYS A 350 -20.02 -20.10 25.10
N ASP A 351 -19.76 -20.47 23.85
CA ASP A 351 -18.47 -20.40 23.22
C ASP A 351 -18.69 -19.91 21.80
N THR A 352 -18.03 -18.81 21.45
CA THR A 352 -18.16 -18.24 20.09
C THR A 352 -17.45 -19.08 19.03
N GLY A 353 -16.59 -20.03 19.42
CA GLY A 353 -15.55 -20.55 18.57
C GLY A 353 -14.54 -19.46 18.18
N TRP A 354 -13.51 -19.84 17.41
CA TRP A 354 -12.57 -18.86 16.85
C TRP A 354 -13.25 -17.98 15.80
N GLN A 355 -13.18 -16.69 16.03
CA GLN A 355 -13.66 -15.64 15.15
C GLN A 355 -12.47 -14.87 14.60
N ARG A 356 -12.55 -14.45 13.33
CA ARG A 356 -11.52 -13.65 12.67
C ARG A 356 -12.03 -12.24 12.42
N ASN A 357 -11.27 -11.25 12.86
CA ASN A 357 -11.45 -9.87 12.43
C ASN A 357 -10.37 -9.50 11.41
N SER A 358 -10.76 -8.82 10.35
CA SER A 358 -9.85 -8.30 9.32
C SER A 358 -10.46 -7.03 8.75
N THR A 359 -9.87 -5.88 9.04
CA THR A 359 -10.37 -4.58 8.61
C THR A 359 -9.24 -3.72 8.09
N ILE A 360 -9.47 -3.11 6.94
CA ILE A 360 -8.53 -2.18 6.32
C ILE A 360 -8.87 -0.77 6.79
N PHE A 361 -7.88 -0.10 7.34
CA PHE A 361 -7.96 1.28 7.76
C PHE A 361 -7.17 2.16 6.81
N SER A 362 -7.77 3.28 6.42
CA SER A 362 -7.03 4.41 5.84
C SER A 362 -6.64 5.38 6.96
N GLY A 363 -5.48 6.01 6.83
CA GLY A 363 -5.07 7.08 7.75
C GLY A 363 -4.38 6.64 9.04
N LEU A 364 -3.99 5.37 9.22
CA LEU A 364 -3.11 4.99 10.34
C LEU A 364 -1.63 5.37 10.11
N ALA A 365 -1.26 5.73 8.88
CA ALA A 365 0.12 6.01 8.50
C ALA A 365 0.74 7.16 9.31
N GLY A 366 2.00 6.97 9.72
CA GLY A 366 2.76 7.96 10.49
C GLY A 366 2.22 8.18 11.90
N SER A 367 1.51 7.20 12.47
CA SER A 367 0.92 7.32 13.80
C SER A 367 1.10 6.04 14.61
N THR A 368 0.88 6.16 15.92
CA THR A 368 0.78 5.00 16.82
C THR A 368 -0.68 4.62 16.95
N ALA A 369 -1.00 3.38 16.57
CA ALA A 369 -2.32 2.79 16.74
C ALA A 369 -2.30 1.82 17.92
N THR A 370 -3.32 1.88 18.77
CA THR A 370 -3.42 1.03 19.96
C THR A 370 -4.53 0.02 19.78
N LEU A 371 -4.20 -1.26 19.74
CA LEU A 371 -5.17 -2.37 19.72
C LEU A 371 -5.41 -2.83 21.15
N THR A 372 -6.69 -2.88 21.56
CA THR A 372 -7.10 -3.28 22.91
C THR A 372 -8.13 -4.39 22.83
N PHE A 373 -7.84 -5.47 23.55
CA PHE A 373 -8.78 -6.53 23.90
C PHE A 373 -9.16 -6.31 25.36
N LEU A 374 -10.42 -6.04 25.63
CA LEU A 374 -10.92 -5.80 26.98
C LEU A 374 -12.02 -6.80 27.28
N LEU A 375 -11.99 -7.34 28.50
CA LEU A 375 -13.04 -8.10 29.13
C LEU A 375 -13.48 -7.33 30.37
N HIS A 376 -14.74 -6.91 30.36
CA HIS A 376 -15.41 -6.42 31.55
C HIS A 376 -16.02 -7.62 32.28
N THR A 377 -15.81 -7.65 33.59
CA THR A 377 -16.42 -8.63 34.50
C THR A 377 -17.16 -7.91 35.60
N TYR A 378 -18.43 -8.25 35.81
CA TYR A 378 -19.24 -7.58 36.82
C TYR A 378 -18.89 -8.06 38.22
N SER A 379 -19.26 -7.26 39.23
CA SER A 379 -18.95 -7.54 40.64
C SER A 379 -19.87 -8.59 41.25
N ASP A 380 -20.36 -9.52 40.46
CA ASP A 380 -21.21 -10.56 40.96
C ASP A 380 -20.36 -11.81 41.19
N GLN A 381 -20.74 -12.63 42.16
CA GLN A 381 -19.97 -13.83 42.49
C GLN A 381 -20.31 -14.94 41.49
N TYR A 382 -20.70 -14.60 40.27
CA TYR A 382 -21.42 -15.51 39.39
C TYR A 382 -20.62 -15.76 38.11
N TYR A 383 -20.65 -17.02 37.66
CA TYR A 383 -20.36 -17.45 36.29
C TYR A 383 -19.17 -16.83 35.56
N ARG A 384 -18.05 -17.56 35.51
CA ARG A 384 -16.82 -17.13 34.84
C ARG A 384 -16.92 -16.73 33.36
N SER A 385 -16.10 -15.75 32.98
CA SER A 385 -15.81 -15.40 31.58
C SER A 385 -14.31 -15.30 31.25
N TRP A 386 -13.93 -15.68 30.03
CA TRP A 386 -12.58 -15.44 29.50
C TRP A 386 -12.53 -15.31 27.97
N LEU A 387 -11.58 -14.52 27.50
CA LEU A 387 -11.35 -14.21 26.09
C LEU A 387 -9.98 -14.70 25.64
N TYR A 388 -9.93 -15.56 24.63
CA TYR A 388 -8.72 -15.93 23.90
C TYR A 388 -8.44 -14.96 22.75
N VAL A 389 -7.17 -14.69 22.50
CA VAL A 389 -6.64 -13.88 21.41
C VAL A 389 -5.45 -14.59 20.78
N ASP A 390 -5.38 -14.57 19.46
CA ASP A 390 -4.27 -15.17 18.73
C ASP A 390 -4.03 -14.46 17.39
N GLU A 391 -2.84 -14.67 16.81
CA GLU A 391 -2.52 -14.34 15.43
C GLU A 391 -2.84 -12.88 15.07
N VAL A 392 -2.21 -11.94 15.77
CA VAL A 392 -2.42 -10.49 15.63
C VAL A 392 -1.46 -9.91 14.59
N TYR A 393 -1.99 -9.23 13.57
CA TYR A 393 -1.26 -8.66 12.45
C TYR A 393 -1.64 -7.21 12.17
N PHE A 394 -0.63 -6.39 11.86
CA PHE A 394 -0.79 -5.13 11.14
C PHE A 394 -0.02 -5.24 9.82
N ILE A 395 -0.73 -5.13 8.70
CA ILE A 395 -0.15 -5.34 7.37
C ILE A 395 -0.37 -4.10 6.52
N ALA A 396 0.70 -3.44 6.09
CA ALA A 396 0.64 -2.42 5.06
C ALA A 396 0.28 -3.07 3.72
N VAL A 397 -0.74 -2.53 3.05
CA VAL A 397 -1.20 -3.01 1.74
C VAL A 397 -0.91 -1.95 0.69
N PHE A 398 -0.21 -2.34 -0.38
CA PHE A 398 0.20 -1.44 -1.45
C PHE A 398 -0.60 -1.70 -2.73
N ASP A 399 -1.91 -1.41 -2.66
CA ASP A 399 -2.81 -1.45 -3.80
C ASP A 399 -3.85 -0.33 -3.74
N CYS A 400 -4.53 -0.13 -4.86
CA CYS A 400 -5.75 0.65 -4.93
C CYS A 400 -6.87 -0.06 -4.19
N ILE A 401 -7.09 0.31 -2.93
CA ILE A 401 -8.25 -0.14 -2.16
C ILE A 401 -9.32 0.94 -2.29
N PRO A 402 -10.54 0.62 -2.78
CA PRO A 402 -11.64 1.56 -2.75
C PRO A 402 -11.78 2.08 -1.32
N ALA A 403 -11.92 3.39 -1.14
CA ALA A 403 -12.15 3.95 0.19
C ALA A 403 -13.40 3.26 0.77
N TYR A 404 -13.18 2.31 1.68
CA TYR A 404 -14.26 1.68 2.41
C TYR A 404 -14.86 2.78 3.28
N VAL A 405 -16.16 3.02 3.11
CA VAL A 405 -16.94 3.94 3.94
C VAL A 405 -16.84 3.46 5.38
N ASP A 406 -16.39 4.35 6.27
CA ASP A 406 -16.25 4.12 7.70
C ASP A 406 -17.44 3.29 8.25
N PRO A 407 -17.22 2.11 8.87
CA PRO A 407 -18.30 1.28 9.42
C PRO A 407 -19.18 2.05 10.43
N ILE A 408 -18.65 3.12 11.03
CA ILE A 408 -19.36 3.96 12.00
C ILE A 408 -20.57 4.68 11.37
N LEU A 409 -20.56 4.92 10.05
CA LEU A 409 -21.70 5.53 9.33
C LEU A 409 -22.75 4.50 8.86
N TYR A 410 -22.40 3.21 8.81
CA TYR A 410 -23.34 2.16 8.37
C TYR A 410 -24.22 1.64 9.51
N SER A 411 -23.71 1.60 10.76
CA SER A 411 -24.50 1.23 11.94
C SER A 411 -25.52 2.30 12.35
N THR A 412 -25.22 3.57 12.11
CA THR A 412 -26.15 4.70 12.33
C THR A 412 -27.23 4.80 11.25
N GLN A 413 -26.99 4.27 10.04
CA GLN A 413 -28.05 4.16 9.02
C GLN A 413 -28.91 2.91 9.18
N GLN A 414 -28.38 1.76 9.62
CA GLN A 414 -29.23 0.59 9.90
C GLN A 414 -30.15 0.79 11.12
N SER A 415 -29.70 1.51 12.15
CA SER A 415 -30.55 1.88 13.29
C SER A 415 -31.63 2.92 12.90
N ARG A 416 -31.33 3.88 12.02
CA ARG A 416 -32.35 4.80 11.48
C ARG A 416 -33.36 4.11 10.55
N VAL A 417 -32.95 3.14 9.74
CA VAL A 417 -33.88 2.40 8.86
C VAL A 417 -34.81 1.48 9.66
N GLN A 418 -34.32 0.85 10.74
CA GLN A 418 -35.19 0.09 11.65
C GLN A 418 -36.13 0.97 12.47
N GLN A 419 -35.69 2.17 12.89
CA GLN A 419 -36.53 3.11 13.63
C GLN A 419 -37.62 3.75 12.74
N VAL A 420 -37.35 3.99 11.45
CA VAL A 420 -38.36 4.49 10.50
C VAL A 420 -39.38 3.39 10.14
N GLN A 421 -38.95 2.12 10.04
CA GLN A 421 -39.87 1.00 9.79
C GLN A 421 -40.74 0.64 11.01
N SER A 422 -40.25 0.78 12.25
CA SER A 422 -41.07 0.57 13.45
C SER A 422 -42.10 1.70 13.65
N THR A 423 -41.76 2.93 13.26
CA THR A 423 -42.67 4.08 13.40
C THR A 423 -43.78 4.06 12.33
N GLN A 424 -43.50 3.56 11.12
CA GLN A 424 -44.54 3.34 10.10
C GLN A 424 -45.47 2.16 10.40
N LYS A 425 -45.00 1.12 11.11
CA LYS A 425 -45.84 -0.02 11.48
C LYS A 425 -46.81 0.33 12.63
N ALA A 426 -46.39 1.19 13.57
CA ALA A 426 -47.25 1.67 14.65
C ALA A 426 -48.34 2.66 14.20
N SER A 427 -48.18 3.37 13.08
CA SER A 427 -49.21 4.30 12.57
C SER A 427 -50.31 3.61 11.75
N VAL A 428 -50.11 2.35 11.32
CA VAL A 428 -51.09 1.61 10.50
C VAL A 428 -52.02 0.73 11.34
N GLU A 429 -51.63 0.38 12.58
CA GLU A 429 -52.47 -0.43 13.50
C GLU A 429 -53.36 0.42 14.44
N GLY A 430 -53.36 1.76 14.31
CA GLY A 430 -54.07 2.69 15.18
C GLY A 430 -55.43 3.22 14.69
N ILE A 431 -55.93 2.77 13.53
CA ILE A 431 -57.22 3.23 12.99
C ILE A 431 -58.12 2.04 12.71
N GLY A 432 -58.96 1.65 13.68
CA GLY A 432 -60.01 0.68 13.42
C GLY A 432 -60.66 0.03 14.63
N ALA A 433 -61.36 0.81 15.47
CA ALA A 433 -62.48 0.28 16.26
C ALA A 433 -63.39 1.42 16.74
N THR A 434 -64.40 1.74 15.94
CA THR A 434 -65.56 2.53 16.36
C THR A 434 -66.57 1.58 17.03
N PRO A 435 -67.15 1.89 18.20
CA PRO A 435 -68.13 1.02 18.84
C PRO A 435 -69.52 1.25 18.24
N LEU A 436 -70.21 0.16 17.87
CA LEU A 436 -71.63 0.16 17.51
C LEU A 436 -72.47 -0.12 18.74
N ILE A 437 -73.36 0.83 19.04
CA ILE A 437 -74.45 0.75 20.03
C ILE A 437 -75.73 0.25 19.32
N SER A 438 -76.60 -0.39 20.13
CA SER A 438 -77.96 -0.90 19.88
C SER A 438 -78.02 -2.38 19.47
N GLY A 439 -78.90 -3.22 20.00
CA GLY A 439 -79.96 -3.04 20.99
C GLY A 439 -80.94 -4.21 20.86
N ARG A 440 -81.06 -5.03 21.91
CA ARG A 440 -82.28 -5.68 22.37
C ARG A 440 -82.07 -6.23 23.78
#